data_AF-A0A7C5WRX2-F1
#
_entry.id   AF-A0A7C5WRX2-F1
#
_cell.length_a   1.000
_cell.length_b   1.000
_cell.length_c   1.000
_cell.angle_alpha   90.00
_cell.angle_beta   90.00
_cell.angle_gamma   90.00
#
_symmetry.space_group_name_H-M   'P 1'
#
loop_
_entity.id
_entity.type
_entity.pdbx_description
1 polymer ?
#
loop_
_entity_poly.entity_id
_entity_poly.type
_entity_poly.pdbx_seq_one_letter_code
_entity_poly.pdbx_strand_id
1 'polypeptide(L)'
;MGVDLKDLIPEEVKSKIGDLRLLRGKVVAIDAYNALYQFLSAIRQPDGTPLMDSQGRITSHLSGLFYRTINLVENGVKPVYVFDGTPPELKAREIERRKAIKEDALRKYEEAVKTGDLESARKYAVMASKLTVDMVHESKRLLEAMGIPFIEAPAEGEAQAAYLAKVGDAYATASQDYDSLLFGSPRLIRNLTISGKRKLPRRDEYVEIPPEVIELDKLLRALGISREALVDIGILIGTDYNPDGFENIGPKKAYQLIKTYGSIEKIPKVLLKSPIPVDVVSIKNYFLNPPVTKNYKLEWRSPDEKLVAEILIKDHDFSEERVKNALERLVKAYREHLKGEQTGLTKWFTKK
;
A
#
# COMPACT_ATOMS: atom_id res chain seq x y z
N MET A 1 -7.73 3.31 -0.32
CA MET A 1 -7.94 4.46 0.59
C MET A 1 -7.38 5.66 -0.18
N GLY A 2 -7.21 6.84 0.39
CA GLY A 2 -6.47 7.93 -0.28
C GLY A 2 -7.17 8.62 -1.46
N VAL A 3 -6.41 9.42 -2.21
CA VAL A 3 -6.92 10.29 -3.28
C VAL A 3 -7.26 9.51 -4.55
N ASP A 4 -8.40 9.80 -5.19
CA ASP A 4 -8.75 9.20 -6.49
C ASP A 4 -8.22 10.03 -7.65
N LEU A 5 -7.05 9.65 -8.17
CA LEU A 5 -6.44 10.25 -9.37
C LEU A 5 -6.64 9.40 -10.62
N LYS A 6 -7.41 8.31 -10.57
CA LYS A 6 -7.46 7.29 -11.62
C LYS A 6 -7.81 7.87 -12.99
N ASP A 7 -8.80 8.75 -13.04
CA ASP A 7 -9.30 9.37 -14.28
C ASP A 7 -8.40 10.46 -14.83
N LEU A 8 -7.39 10.89 -14.06
CA LEU A 8 -6.42 11.90 -14.47
C LEU A 8 -5.14 11.30 -15.02
N ILE A 9 -4.80 10.05 -14.65
CA ILE A 9 -3.53 9.42 -15.03
C ILE A 9 -3.69 8.80 -16.43
N PRO A 10 -3.05 9.37 -17.46
CA PRO A 10 -3.17 8.87 -18.83
C PRO A 10 -2.60 7.46 -18.97
N GLU A 11 -3.10 6.66 -19.91
CA GLU A 11 -2.62 5.28 -20.07
C GLU A 11 -1.16 5.22 -20.55
N GLU A 12 -0.70 6.21 -21.30
CA GLU A 12 0.67 6.31 -21.81
C GLU A 12 1.74 6.50 -20.72
N VAL A 13 1.35 6.95 -19.51
CA VAL A 13 2.28 7.07 -18.38
C VAL A 13 2.32 5.80 -17.52
N LYS A 14 1.41 4.86 -17.74
CA LYS A 14 1.31 3.59 -17.02
C LYS A 14 2.10 2.52 -17.76
N SER A 15 3.12 1.97 -17.12
CA SER A 15 3.89 0.85 -17.67
C SER A 15 3.50 -0.44 -16.96
N LYS A 16 2.93 -1.40 -17.69
CA LYS A 16 2.61 -2.72 -17.14
C LYS A 16 3.90 -3.54 -16.95
N ILE A 17 4.02 -4.18 -15.80
CA ILE A 17 5.05 -5.17 -15.52
C ILE A 17 4.45 -6.54 -15.86
N GLY A 18 4.78 -7.07 -17.03
CA GLY A 18 4.37 -8.42 -17.42
C GLY A 18 5.08 -9.53 -16.64
N ASP A 19 6.19 -9.20 -15.97
CA ASP A 19 7.02 -10.16 -15.25
C ASP A 19 7.72 -9.47 -14.06
N LEU A 20 7.50 -9.99 -12.85
CA LEU A 20 8.11 -9.46 -11.63
C LEU A 20 9.65 -9.49 -11.66
N ARG A 21 10.26 -10.37 -12.46
CA ARG A 21 11.72 -10.44 -12.64
C ARG A 21 12.30 -9.16 -13.23
N LEU A 22 11.49 -8.30 -13.86
CA LEU A 22 11.92 -6.96 -14.29
C LEU A 22 12.28 -6.05 -13.11
N LEU A 23 11.80 -6.37 -11.90
CA LEU A 23 12.14 -5.69 -10.65
C LEU A 23 13.28 -6.40 -9.89
N ARG A 24 13.98 -7.36 -10.50
CA ARG A 24 15.09 -8.08 -9.86
C ARG A 24 16.18 -7.11 -9.39
N GLY A 25 16.61 -7.29 -8.15
CA GLY A 25 17.58 -6.44 -7.47
C GLY A 25 17.05 -5.08 -7.04
N LYS A 26 15.81 -4.71 -7.37
CA LYS A 26 15.21 -3.44 -6.99
C LYS A 26 14.65 -3.52 -5.57
N VAL A 27 14.98 -2.52 -4.77
CA VAL A 27 14.34 -2.29 -3.47
C VAL A 27 12.98 -1.64 -3.70
N VAL A 28 11.91 -2.19 -3.11
CA VAL A 28 10.56 -1.63 -3.24
C VAL A 28 10.01 -1.35 -1.84
N ALA A 29 9.64 -0.09 -1.60
CA ALA A 29 9.05 0.37 -0.35
C ALA A 29 7.53 0.18 -0.39
N ILE A 30 7.04 -0.84 0.32
CA ILE A 30 5.64 -1.24 0.34
C ILE A 30 4.94 -0.54 1.50
N ASP A 31 3.87 0.19 1.25
CA ASP A 31 2.98 0.65 2.32
C ASP A 31 2.36 -0.57 3.01
N ALA A 32 2.72 -0.77 4.28
CA ALA A 32 2.29 -1.92 5.04
C ALA A 32 0.79 -1.87 5.36
N TYR A 33 0.23 -0.72 5.71
CA TYR A 33 -1.19 -0.61 6.02
C TYR A 33 -2.03 -0.87 4.77
N ASN A 34 -1.66 -0.26 3.63
CA ASN A 34 -2.31 -0.54 2.36
C ASN A 34 -2.23 -2.04 2.01
N ALA A 35 -1.04 -2.66 2.11
CA ALA A 35 -0.86 -4.08 1.84
C ALA A 35 -1.71 -4.99 2.73
N LEU A 36 -1.72 -4.75 4.05
CA LEU A 36 -2.51 -5.55 5.00
C LEU A 36 -4.00 -5.42 4.75
N TYR A 37 -4.51 -4.21 4.43
CA TYR A 37 -5.89 -4.02 4.01
C TYR A 37 -6.21 -4.76 2.71
N GLN A 38 -5.30 -4.76 1.73
CA GLN A 38 -5.47 -5.55 0.50
C GLN A 38 -5.56 -7.05 0.81
N PHE A 39 -4.71 -7.56 1.71
CA PHE A 39 -4.75 -8.96 2.11
C PHE A 39 -6.08 -9.33 2.81
N LEU A 40 -6.56 -8.48 3.72
CA LEU A 40 -7.86 -8.67 4.38
C LEU A 40 -9.05 -8.61 3.42
N SER A 41 -8.95 -7.81 2.36
CA SER A 41 -9.99 -7.73 1.34
C SER A 41 -9.94 -8.92 0.37
N ALA A 42 -8.75 -9.34 -0.04
CA ALA A 42 -8.56 -10.28 -1.15
C ALA A 42 -8.47 -11.75 -0.71
N ILE A 43 -7.87 -12.03 0.46
CA ILE A 43 -7.60 -13.38 0.94
C ILE A 43 -8.73 -13.81 1.87
N ARG A 44 -9.66 -14.60 1.32
CA ARG A 44 -10.90 -15.00 1.95
C ARG A 44 -11.22 -16.45 1.60
N GLN A 45 -12.06 -17.06 2.43
CA GLN A 45 -12.66 -18.35 2.14
C GLN A 45 -13.62 -18.26 0.93
N PRO A 46 -14.01 -19.39 0.32
CA PRO A 46 -14.92 -19.40 -0.84
C PRO A 46 -16.25 -18.68 -0.60
N ASP A 47 -16.77 -18.78 0.62
CA ASP A 47 -18.00 -18.11 1.09
C ASP A 47 -17.84 -16.59 1.29
N GLY A 48 -16.61 -16.07 1.23
CA GLY A 48 -16.31 -14.65 1.42
C GLY A 48 -16.00 -14.25 2.86
N THR A 49 -15.99 -15.17 3.82
CA THR A 49 -15.47 -14.89 5.17
C THR A 49 -13.95 -14.76 5.15
N PRO A 50 -13.33 -13.98 6.05
CA PRO A 50 -11.87 -13.94 6.14
C PRO A 50 -11.30 -15.29 6.58
N LEU A 51 -10.01 -15.51 6.32
CA LEU A 51 -9.30 -16.64 6.92
C LEU A 51 -9.23 -16.42 8.43
N MET A 52 -9.47 -17.47 9.20
CA MET A 52 -9.41 -17.46 10.65
C MET A 52 -8.68 -18.70 11.17
N ASP A 53 -8.12 -18.59 12.37
CA ASP A 53 -7.63 -19.73 13.14
C ASP A 53 -8.74 -20.39 13.98
N SER A 54 -8.41 -21.44 14.74
CA SER A 54 -9.35 -22.17 15.60
C SER A 54 -9.96 -21.32 16.72
N GLN A 55 -9.33 -20.19 17.07
CA GLN A 55 -9.83 -19.23 18.05
C GLN A 55 -10.69 -18.12 17.43
N GLY A 56 -10.91 -18.15 16.12
CA GLY A 56 -11.69 -17.15 15.39
C GLY A 56 -10.94 -15.84 15.14
N ARG A 57 -9.61 -15.80 15.33
CA ARG A 57 -8.80 -14.62 15.01
C ARG A 57 -8.53 -14.57 13.51
N ILE A 58 -8.58 -13.38 12.90
CA ILE A 58 -8.41 -13.22 11.45
C ILE A 58 -6.94 -13.36 11.06
N THR A 59 -6.62 -14.32 10.18
CA THR A 59 -5.24 -14.64 9.74
C THR A 59 -4.95 -14.25 8.29
N SER A 60 -5.92 -13.69 7.56
CA SER A 60 -5.75 -13.28 6.14
C SER A 60 -4.54 -12.37 5.92
N HIS A 61 -4.27 -11.48 6.88
CA HIS A 61 -3.18 -10.53 6.83
C HIS A 61 -1.80 -11.21 6.90
N LEU A 62 -1.62 -12.19 7.80
CA LEU A 62 -0.40 -13.01 7.90
C LEU A 62 -0.20 -13.88 6.67
N SER A 63 -1.29 -14.50 6.18
CA SER A 63 -1.25 -15.32 4.97
C SER A 63 -0.77 -14.52 3.77
N GLY A 64 -1.37 -13.33 3.56
CA GLY A 64 -0.95 -12.44 2.49
C GLY A 64 0.48 -11.96 2.65
N LEU A 65 0.85 -11.51 3.84
CA LEU A 65 2.19 -11.02 4.13
C LEU A 65 3.25 -12.10 3.88
N PHE A 66 3.02 -13.32 4.36
CA PHE A 66 3.95 -14.43 4.17
C PHE A 66 4.09 -14.82 2.70
N TYR A 67 3.01 -15.28 2.06
CA TYR A 67 3.10 -15.86 0.71
C TYR A 67 3.42 -14.80 -0.35
N ARG A 68 2.92 -13.57 -0.21
CA ARG A 68 3.23 -12.51 -1.18
C ARG A 68 4.68 -12.07 -1.07
N THR A 69 5.19 -11.89 0.14
CA THR A 69 6.59 -11.48 0.33
C THR A 69 7.54 -12.52 -0.22
N ILE A 70 7.27 -13.81 0.01
CA ILE A 70 8.05 -14.92 -0.59
C ILE A 70 8.05 -14.81 -2.11
N ASN A 71 6.88 -14.63 -2.72
CA ASN A 71 6.78 -14.50 -4.17
C ASN A 71 7.57 -13.30 -4.73
N LEU A 72 7.59 -12.17 -4.01
CA LEU A 72 8.41 -11.01 -4.39
C LEU A 72 9.90 -11.33 -4.32
N VAL A 73 10.34 -11.94 -3.22
CA VAL A 73 11.74 -12.29 -2.99
C VAL A 73 12.23 -13.34 -3.99
N GLU A 74 11.42 -14.36 -4.32
CA GLU A 74 11.72 -15.35 -5.36
C GLU A 74 11.91 -14.75 -6.75
N ASN A 75 11.24 -13.62 -7.04
CA ASN A 75 11.45 -12.89 -8.29
C ASN A 75 12.58 -11.86 -8.18
N GLY A 76 13.34 -11.90 -7.08
CA GLY A 76 14.50 -11.06 -6.82
C GLY A 76 14.16 -9.63 -6.42
N VAL A 77 12.91 -9.31 -6.12
CA VAL A 77 12.53 -8.02 -5.52
C VAL A 77 13.05 -7.98 -4.09
N LYS A 78 13.51 -6.82 -3.63
CA LYS A 78 13.96 -6.61 -2.25
C LYS A 78 12.90 -5.78 -1.50
N PRO A 79 11.87 -6.41 -0.90
CA PRO A 79 10.79 -5.66 -0.27
C PRO A 79 11.24 -5.06 1.06
N VAL A 80 10.83 -3.82 1.33
CA VAL A 80 10.85 -3.21 2.66
C VAL A 80 9.44 -2.71 2.96
N TYR A 81 8.91 -3.06 4.12
CA TYR A 81 7.58 -2.62 4.55
C TYR A 81 7.68 -1.32 5.35
N VAL A 82 6.76 -0.39 5.12
CA VAL A 82 6.72 0.88 5.84
C VAL A 82 5.37 0.99 6.56
N PHE A 83 5.43 0.99 7.89
CA PHE A 83 4.26 1.10 8.75
C PHE A 83 4.01 2.57 9.13
N ASP A 84 2.75 2.94 9.25
CA ASP A 84 2.33 4.23 9.81
C ASP A 84 2.80 4.36 11.26
N GLY A 85 3.14 5.58 11.64
CA GLY A 85 3.35 6.02 13.01
C GLY A 85 2.10 6.68 13.57
N THR A 86 2.29 7.74 14.35
CA THR A 86 1.17 8.51 14.90
C THR A 86 0.53 9.35 13.79
N PRO A 87 -0.78 9.18 13.50
CA PRO A 87 -1.43 9.98 12.48
C PRO A 87 -1.47 11.46 12.90
N PRO A 88 -1.32 12.42 11.95
CA PRO A 88 -1.44 13.84 12.27
C PRO A 88 -2.88 14.19 12.66
N GLU A 89 -3.06 15.26 13.46
CA GLU A 89 -4.39 15.74 13.87
C GLU A 89 -5.31 16.04 12.68
N LEU A 90 -4.73 16.48 11.56
CA LEU A 90 -5.43 16.73 10.30
C LEU A 90 -6.21 15.50 9.79
N LYS A 91 -5.82 14.28 10.18
CA LYS A 91 -6.44 13.01 9.76
C LYS A 91 -7.58 12.54 10.66
N ALA A 92 -7.85 13.23 11.77
CA ALA A 92 -8.84 12.81 12.77
C ALA A 92 -10.24 12.61 12.17
N ARG A 93 -10.66 13.52 11.28
CA ARG A 93 -11.97 13.44 10.61
C ARG A 93 -12.11 12.22 9.71
N GLU A 94 -11.08 11.90 8.93
CA GLU A 94 -11.11 10.72 8.06
C GLU A 94 -11.07 9.42 8.89
N ILE A 95 -10.37 9.40 10.02
CA ILE A 95 -10.39 8.25 10.94
C ILE A 95 -11.82 8.02 11.47
N GLU A 96 -12.50 9.07 11.92
CA GLU A 96 -13.88 9.00 12.40
C GLU A 96 -14.85 8.57 11.28
N ARG A 97 -14.72 9.16 10.09
CA ARG A 97 -15.51 8.78 8.91
C ARG A 97 -15.32 7.31 8.56
N ARG A 98 -14.08 6.81 8.52
CA ARG A 98 -13.79 5.38 8.29
C ARG A 98 -14.39 4.49 9.36
N LYS A 99 -14.40 4.93 10.62
CA LYS A 99 -15.03 4.19 11.72
C LYS A 99 -16.53 4.06 11.49
N ALA A 100 -17.22 5.17 11.19
CA ALA A 100 -18.66 5.17 10.90
C ALA A 100 -19.03 4.30 9.69
N ILE A 101 -18.25 4.39 8.60
CA ILE A 101 -18.43 3.55 7.40
C ILE A 101 -18.32 2.06 7.74
N LYS A 102 -17.36 1.67 8.59
CA LYS A 102 -17.17 0.28 9.00
C LYS A 102 -18.28 -0.21 9.92
N GLU A 103 -18.78 0.63 10.82
CA GLU A 103 -19.91 0.32 11.70
C GLU A 103 -21.21 0.12 10.91
N ASP A 104 -21.47 0.99 9.93
CA ASP A 104 -22.60 0.84 9.02
C ASP A 104 -22.50 -0.44 8.17
N ALA A 105 -21.31 -0.73 7.64
CA ALA A 105 -21.06 -1.96 6.90
C ALA A 105 -21.24 -3.21 7.77
N LEU A 106 -20.84 -3.19 9.04
CA LEU A 106 -21.04 -4.32 9.95
C LEU A 106 -22.54 -4.59 10.17
N ARG A 107 -23.33 -3.54 10.42
CA ARG A 107 -24.78 -3.66 10.56
C ARG A 107 -25.43 -4.25 9.29
N LYS A 108 -25.08 -3.72 8.12
CA LYS A 108 -25.58 -4.21 6.83
C LYS A 108 -25.14 -5.65 6.54
N TYR A 109 -23.96 -6.05 7.00
CA TYR A 109 -23.49 -7.43 6.94
C TYR A 109 -24.38 -8.36 7.76
N GLU A 110 -24.64 -8.03 9.03
CA GLU A 110 -25.49 -8.84 9.91
C GLU A 110 -26.92 -8.98 9.37
N GLU A 111 -27.48 -7.91 8.81
CA GLU A 111 -28.78 -7.93 8.14
C GLU A 111 -28.79 -8.83 6.90
N ALA A 112 -27.75 -8.74 6.06
CA ALA A 112 -27.62 -9.57 4.87
C ALA A 112 -27.45 -11.07 5.21
N VAL A 113 -26.72 -11.39 6.27
CA VAL A 113 -26.61 -12.77 6.79
C VAL A 113 -27.97 -13.28 7.28
N LYS A 114 -28.71 -12.48 8.05
CA LYS A 114 -30.05 -12.87 8.56
C LYS A 114 -31.07 -13.11 7.44
N THR A 115 -30.97 -12.36 6.34
CA THR A 115 -31.88 -12.46 5.18
C THR A 115 -31.43 -13.49 4.16
N GLY A 116 -30.26 -14.13 4.33
CA GLY A 116 -29.71 -15.10 3.38
C GLY A 116 -29.16 -14.49 2.10
N ASP A 117 -29.00 -13.16 2.02
CA ASP A 117 -28.36 -12.47 0.90
C ASP A 117 -26.83 -12.59 1.01
N LEU A 118 -26.32 -13.73 0.55
CA LEU A 118 -24.89 -14.06 0.56
C LEU A 118 -24.03 -13.07 -0.25
N GLU A 119 -24.60 -12.42 -1.28
CA GLU A 119 -23.85 -11.45 -2.09
C GLU A 119 -23.61 -10.16 -1.29
N SER A 120 -24.67 -9.58 -0.75
CA SER A 120 -24.58 -8.38 0.08
C SER A 120 -23.75 -8.66 1.32
N ALA A 121 -23.93 -9.82 1.96
CA ALA A 121 -23.12 -10.23 3.11
C ALA A 121 -21.63 -10.23 2.76
N ARG A 122 -21.24 -10.84 1.63
CA ARG A 122 -19.83 -10.85 1.19
C ARG A 122 -19.29 -9.43 0.95
N LYS A 123 -20.06 -8.56 0.29
CA LYS A 123 -19.66 -7.17 0.02
C LYS A 123 -19.45 -6.38 1.31
N TYR A 124 -20.40 -6.45 2.24
CA TYR A 124 -20.34 -5.71 3.49
C TYR A 124 -19.31 -6.28 4.46
N ALA A 125 -19.06 -7.60 4.47
CA ALA A 125 -17.98 -8.22 5.24
C ALA A 125 -16.59 -7.69 4.84
N VAL A 126 -16.36 -7.46 3.54
CA VAL A 126 -15.12 -6.84 3.05
C VAL A 126 -14.98 -5.41 3.59
N MET A 127 -16.06 -4.63 3.50
CA MET A 127 -16.08 -3.23 3.92
C MET A 127 -15.97 -3.04 5.44
N ALA A 128 -16.53 -3.97 6.22
CA ALA A 128 -16.48 -3.97 7.68
C ALA A 128 -15.11 -4.40 8.25
N SER A 129 -14.20 -4.90 7.41
CA SER A 129 -12.91 -5.43 7.87
C SER A 129 -12.06 -4.35 8.54
N LYS A 130 -11.54 -4.68 9.72
CA LYS A 130 -10.71 -3.80 10.55
C LYS A 130 -9.30 -4.37 10.63
N LEU A 131 -8.31 -3.52 10.46
CA LEU A 131 -6.94 -3.81 10.83
C LEU A 131 -6.76 -3.39 12.29
N THR A 132 -6.50 -4.34 13.18
CA THR A 132 -6.30 -4.08 14.61
C THR A 132 -4.81 -3.84 14.92
N VAL A 133 -4.53 -3.28 16.09
CA VAL A 133 -3.16 -3.08 16.58
C VAL A 133 -2.45 -4.44 16.72
N ASP A 134 -3.13 -5.46 17.21
CA ASP A 134 -2.57 -6.81 17.35
C ASP A 134 -2.16 -7.39 15.99
N MET A 135 -3.00 -7.25 14.96
CA MET A 135 -2.66 -7.70 13.61
C MET A 135 -1.43 -6.98 13.04
N VAL A 136 -1.25 -5.70 13.38
CA VAL A 136 -0.04 -4.94 12.99
C VAL A 136 1.19 -5.47 13.73
N HIS A 137 1.07 -5.76 15.04
CA HIS A 137 2.16 -6.35 15.81
C HIS A 137 2.53 -7.76 15.31
N GLU A 138 1.55 -8.62 15.04
CA GLU A 138 1.74 -9.95 14.47
C GLU A 138 2.40 -9.87 13.09
N SER A 139 1.98 -8.90 12.25
CA SER A 139 2.61 -8.65 10.95
C SER A 139 4.09 -8.26 11.07
N LYS A 140 4.43 -7.36 12.01
CA LYS A 140 5.82 -6.95 12.26
C LYS A 140 6.66 -8.12 12.77
N ARG A 141 6.12 -8.89 13.74
CA ARG A 141 6.76 -10.11 14.28
C ARG A 141 7.04 -11.11 13.17
N LEU A 142 6.09 -11.31 12.25
CA LEU A 142 6.26 -12.21 11.11
C LEU A 142 7.32 -11.70 10.11
N LEU A 143 7.33 -10.40 9.78
CA LEU A 143 8.36 -9.83 8.90
C LEU A 143 9.77 -9.96 9.49
N GLU A 144 9.91 -9.72 10.80
CA GLU A 144 11.15 -9.92 11.52
C GLU A 144 11.60 -11.38 11.47
N ALA A 145 10.69 -12.33 11.74
CA ALA A 145 10.96 -13.76 11.62
C ALA A 145 11.35 -14.18 10.20
N MET A 146 10.76 -13.56 9.17
CA MET A 146 11.11 -13.79 7.76
C MET A 146 12.43 -13.13 7.35
N GLY A 147 13.05 -12.30 8.20
CA GLY A 147 14.26 -11.55 7.89
C GLY A 147 14.03 -10.38 6.91
N ILE A 148 12.81 -9.87 6.82
CA ILE A 148 12.42 -8.77 5.92
C ILE A 148 12.41 -7.45 6.70
N PRO A 149 13.13 -6.41 6.26
CA PRO A 149 13.17 -5.15 6.98
C PRO A 149 11.82 -4.44 6.91
N PHE A 150 11.47 -3.76 7.99
CA PHE A 150 10.40 -2.79 8.01
C PHE A 150 10.85 -1.50 8.70
N ILE A 151 10.15 -0.40 8.41
CA ILE A 151 10.39 0.92 8.97
C ILE A 151 9.09 1.41 9.61
N GLU A 152 9.21 2.02 10.79
CA GLU A 152 8.12 2.80 11.38
C GLU A 152 8.29 4.26 10.95
N ALA A 153 7.31 4.76 10.19
CA ALA A 153 7.27 6.17 9.84
C ALA A 153 6.97 7.01 11.09
N PRO A 154 7.42 8.27 11.16
CA PRO A 154 7.02 9.16 12.25
C PRO A 154 5.54 9.54 12.17
N ALA A 155 4.97 9.53 10.95
CA ALA A 155 3.56 9.77 10.71
C ALA A 155 3.02 8.83 9.62
N GLU A 156 3.13 9.18 8.34
CA GLU A 156 2.55 8.37 7.26
C GLU A 156 3.57 7.45 6.58
N GLY A 157 3.19 6.18 6.45
CA GLY A 157 3.96 5.16 5.77
C GLY A 157 4.18 5.48 4.30
N GLU A 158 3.17 5.99 3.59
CA GLU A 158 3.32 6.41 2.18
C GLU A 158 4.31 7.58 2.02
N ALA A 159 4.33 8.52 2.95
CA ALA A 159 5.27 9.64 2.93
C ALA A 159 6.70 9.16 3.17
N GLN A 160 6.90 8.28 4.16
CA GLN A 160 8.21 7.68 4.42
C GLN A 160 8.66 6.80 3.25
N ALA A 161 7.77 6.01 2.65
CA ALA A 161 8.06 5.20 1.47
C ALA A 161 8.46 6.08 0.26
N ALA A 162 7.73 7.19 0.04
CA ALA A 162 8.05 8.16 -0.99
C ALA A 162 9.42 8.80 -0.75
N TYR A 163 9.76 9.10 0.51
CA TYR A 163 11.09 9.59 0.88
C TYR A 163 12.19 8.60 0.52
N LEU A 164 12.05 7.30 0.88
CA LEU A 164 13.03 6.26 0.52
C LEU A 164 13.25 6.21 -1.00
N ALA A 165 12.17 6.27 -1.78
CA ALA A 165 12.24 6.25 -3.23
C ALA A 165 12.90 7.53 -3.80
N LYS A 166 12.60 8.69 -3.20
CA LYS A 166 13.16 9.99 -3.61
C LYS A 166 14.66 10.12 -3.34
N VAL A 167 15.16 9.57 -2.22
CA VAL A 167 16.60 9.62 -1.88
C VAL A 167 17.41 8.49 -2.54
N GLY A 168 16.75 7.56 -3.24
CA GLY A 168 17.39 6.49 -3.99
C GLY A 168 17.61 5.19 -3.20
N ASP A 169 17.16 5.12 -1.95
CA ASP A 169 17.23 3.90 -1.12
C ASP A 169 16.20 2.85 -1.53
N ALA A 170 15.12 3.28 -2.19
CA ALA A 170 14.17 2.43 -2.88
C ALA A 170 14.06 2.82 -4.36
N TYR A 171 13.77 1.86 -5.23
CA TYR A 171 13.48 2.11 -6.64
C TYR A 171 12.12 2.78 -6.83
N ALA A 172 11.13 2.37 -6.03
CA ALA A 172 9.74 2.79 -6.12
C ALA A 172 8.99 2.55 -4.81
N THR A 173 7.89 3.27 -4.62
CA THR A 173 6.85 2.93 -3.65
C THR A 173 5.92 1.87 -4.23
N ALA A 174 5.24 1.11 -3.36
CA ALA A 174 4.18 0.20 -3.76
C ALA A 174 2.96 0.37 -2.85
N SER A 175 1.85 0.77 -3.46
CA SER A 175 0.54 0.96 -2.82
C SER A 175 -0.55 0.84 -3.88
N GLN A 176 -1.79 0.56 -3.48
CA GLN A 176 -2.95 0.78 -4.35
C GLN A 176 -3.35 2.26 -4.45
N ASP A 177 -2.96 3.08 -3.48
CA ASP A 177 -3.37 4.48 -3.43
C ASP A 177 -2.32 5.35 -4.13
N TYR A 178 -2.68 6.59 -4.46
CA TYR A 178 -1.80 7.50 -5.22
C TYR A 178 -1.08 8.53 -4.33
N ASP A 179 -1.26 8.48 -3.02
CA ASP A 179 -0.79 9.52 -2.10
C ASP A 179 0.75 9.63 -2.12
N SER A 180 1.46 8.51 -2.33
CA SER A 180 2.91 8.51 -2.48
C SER A 180 3.40 9.36 -3.66
N LEU A 181 2.63 9.53 -4.74
CA LEU A 181 2.94 10.46 -5.83
C LEU A 181 2.80 11.92 -5.36
N LEU A 182 1.79 12.22 -4.54
CA LEU A 182 1.62 13.53 -3.90
C LEU A 182 2.77 13.85 -2.93
N PHE A 183 3.24 12.84 -2.18
CA PHE A 183 4.45 12.90 -1.34
C PHE A 183 5.77 12.91 -2.14
N GLY A 184 5.69 12.76 -3.47
CA GLY A 184 6.83 12.96 -4.38
C GLY A 184 7.67 11.73 -4.62
N SER A 185 7.08 10.54 -4.47
CA SER A 185 7.68 9.31 -4.94
C SER A 185 7.94 9.42 -6.45
N PRO A 186 9.17 9.17 -6.92
CA PRO A 186 9.47 9.22 -8.35
C PRO A 186 8.74 8.12 -9.13
N ARG A 187 8.41 6.99 -8.47
CA ARG A 187 7.76 5.82 -9.06
C ARG A 187 6.81 5.17 -8.07
N LEU A 188 5.57 4.96 -8.49
CA LEU A 188 4.57 4.17 -7.76
C LEU A 188 4.30 2.87 -8.52
N ILE A 189 4.41 1.74 -7.83
CA ILE A 189 4.01 0.42 -8.32
C ILE A 189 2.66 0.03 -7.71
N ARG A 190 1.61 0.00 -8.53
CA ARG A 190 0.29 -0.48 -8.15
C ARG A 190 0.16 -1.98 -8.44
N ASN A 191 -0.86 -2.61 -7.84
CA ASN A 191 -1.16 -4.03 -7.95
C ASN A 191 -0.07 -5.01 -7.47
N LEU A 192 1.05 -4.56 -6.89
CA LEU A 192 2.16 -5.45 -6.51
C LEU A 192 1.73 -6.54 -5.51
N THR A 193 0.93 -6.17 -4.50
CA THR A 193 0.45 -7.06 -3.44
C THR A 193 -0.71 -7.98 -3.85
N ILE A 194 -1.40 -7.63 -4.93
CA ILE A 194 -2.60 -8.33 -5.42
C ILE A 194 -2.39 -9.00 -6.79
N SER A 195 -1.18 -8.95 -7.34
CA SER A 195 -0.85 -9.46 -8.67
C SER A 195 -1.02 -10.98 -8.78
N GLY A 196 -1.40 -11.45 -9.97
CA GLY A 196 -1.64 -12.86 -10.28
C GLY A 196 -3.04 -13.13 -10.84
N LYS A 197 -3.35 -14.41 -11.06
CA LYS A 197 -4.65 -14.86 -11.59
C LYS A 197 -5.71 -14.82 -10.49
N ARG A 198 -6.70 -13.95 -10.66
CA ARG A 198 -7.89 -13.88 -9.79
C ARG A 198 -9.10 -14.41 -10.53
N LYS A 199 -9.80 -15.37 -9.94
CA LYS A 199 -11.11 -15.81 -10.45
C LYS A 199 -12.11 -14.66 -10.31
N LEU A 200 -12.78 -14.30 -11.40
CA LEU A 200 -13.84 -13.31 -11.35
C LEU A 200 -15.01 -13.84 -10.50
N PRO A 201 -15.64 -12.98 -9.67
CA PRO A 201 -16.88 -13.36 -9.03
C PRO A 201 -17.88 -13.79 -10.11
N ARG A 202 -18.48 -14.98 -9.96
CA ARG A 202 -19.53 -15.53 -10.82
C ARG A 202 -19.12 -15.90 -12.26
N ARG A 203 -17.83 -15.89 -12.59
CA ARG A 203 -17.35 -16.38 -13.88
C ARG A 203 -16.21 -17.38 -13.68
N ASP A 204 -16.16 -18.42 -14.49
CA ASP A 204 -15.00 -19.34 -14.57
C ASP A 204 -13.85 -18.72 -15.38
N GLU A 205 -13.70 -17.41 -15.30
CA GLU A 205 -12.68 -16.64 -15.97
C GLU A 205 -11.69 -16.12 -14.93
N TYR A 206 -10.40 -16.24 -15.24
CA TYR A 206 -9.33 -15.66 -14.43
C TYR A 206 -8.86 -14.37 -15.09
N VAL A 207 -8.84 -13.28 -14.32
CA VAL A 207 -8.20 -12.04 -14.74
C VAL A 207 -6.82 -11.99 -14.13
N GLU A 208 -5.81 -11.82 -14.98
CA GLU A 208 -4.47 -11.51 -14.56
C GLU A 208 -4.36 -10.00 -14.34
N ILE A 209 -4.05 -9.60 -13.11
CA ILE A 209 -3.82 -8.20 -12.77
C ILE A 209 -2.30 -7.98 -12.72
N PRO A 210 -1.68 -7.42 -13.79
CA PRO A 210 -0.25 -7.14 -13.76
C PRO A 210 0.03 -5.95 -12.83
N PRO A 211 1.20 -5.93 -12.17
CA PRO A 211 1.71 -4.71 -11.55
C PRO A 211 1.82 -3.58 -12.58
N GLU A 212 1.58 -2.35 -12.14
CA GLU A 212 1.58 -1.14 -12.95
C GLU A 212 2.55 -0.13 -12.35
N VAL A 213 3.45 0.44 -13.15
CA VAL A 213 4.34 1.52 -12.73
C VAL A 213 3.85 2.84 -13.28
N ILE A 214 3.75 3.84 -12.39
CA ILE A 214 3.52 5.23 -12.73
C ILE A 214 4.77 6.02 -12.35
N GLU A 215 5.37 6.70 -13.32
CA GLU A 215 6.52 7.59 -13.08
C GLU A 215 6.04 9.03 -12.92
N LEU A 216 6.34 9.66 -11.77
CA LEU A 216 5.83 10.99 -11.43
C LEU A 216 6.21 12.03 -12.49
N ASP A 217 7.47 12.04 -12.93
CA ASP A 217 7.92 13.00 -13.93
C ASP A 217 7.20 12.85 -15.29
N LYS A 218 6.87 11.61 -15.70
CA LYS A 218 6.10 11.37 -16.92
C LYS A 218 4.66 11.87 -16.76
N LEU A 219 4.04 11.59 -15.61
CA LEU A 219 2.70 12.09 -15.27
C LEU A 219 2.65 13.62 -15.26
N LEU A 220 3.58 14.28 -14.57
CA LEU A 220 3.64 15.74 -14.48
C LEU A 220 3.86 16.38 -15.85
N ARG A 221 4.72 15.80 -16.70
CA ARG A 221 4.92 16.26 -18.08
C ARG A 221 3.69 16.08 -18.95
N ALA A 222 3.02 14.92 -18.88
CA ALA A 222 1.81 14.65 -19.65
C ALA A 222 0.67 15.61 -19.29
N LEU A 223 0.55 15.96 -18.00
CA LEU A 223 -0.43 16.93 -17.50
C LEU A 223 0.02 18.39 -17.66
N GLY A 224 1.31 18.64 -17.89
CA GLY A 224 1.89 19.98 -17.94
C GLY A 224 1.63 20.77 -16.65
N ILE A 225 1.90 20.14 -15.49
CA ILE A 225 1.72 20.71 -14.15
C ILE A 225 2.94 20.40 -13.26
N SER A 226 3.12 21.17 -12.19
CA SER A 226 4.11 20.88 -11.15
C SER A 226 3.56 19.86 -10.13
N ARG A 227 4.45 19.31 -9.29
CA ARG A 227 4.01 18.47 -8.16
C ARG A 227 3.12 19.25 -7.18
N GLU A 228 3.41 20.53 -6.94
CA GLU A 228 2.58 21.38 -6.09
C GLU A 228 1.16 21.51 -6.64
N ALA A 229 1.03 21.67 -7.96
CA ALA A 229 -0.25 21.68 -8.65
C ALA A 229 -0.95 20.30 -8.59
N LEU A 230 -0.21 19.19 -8.60
CA LEU A 230 -0.78 17.85 -8.39
C LEU A 230 -1.32 17.68 -6.96
N VAL A 231 -0.62 18.20 -5.95
CA VAL A 231 -1.09 18.26 -4.56
C VAL A 231 -2.36 19.10 -4.46
N ASP A 232 -2.39 20.28 -5.08
CA ASP A 232 -3.57 21.13 -5.16
C ASP A 232 -4.77 20.38 -5.78
N ILE A 233 -4.55 19.64 -6.87
CA ILE A 233 -5.60 18.80 -7.47
C ILE A 233 -6.10 17.76 -6.46
N GLY A 234 -5.21 17.11 -5.72
CA GLY A 234 -5.60 16.13 -4.70
C GLY A 234 -6.45 16.75 -3.59
N ILE A 235 -6.07 17.92 -3.09
CA ILE A 235 -6.83 18.66 -2.07
C ILE A 235 -8.21 19.06 -2.62
N LEU A 236 -8.31 19.47 -3.88
CA LEU A 236 -9.60 19.82 -4.49
C LEU A 236 -10.56 18.63 -4.57
N ILE A 237 -10.06 17.44 -4.90
CA ILE A 237 -10.84 16.20 -5.00
C ILE A 237 -11.24 15.70 -3.59
N GLY A 238 -10.32 15.81 -2.64
CA GLY A 238 -10.45 15.26 -1.30
C GLY A 238 -9.32 14.27 -1.01
N THR A 239 -8.61 14.54 0.07
CA THR A 239 -7.55 13.67 0.61
C THR A 239 -7.96 13.16 1.98
N ASP A 240 -7.16 12.30 2.60
CA ASP A 240 -7.39 11.87 3.98
C ASP A 240 -7.41 13.03 5.01
N TYR A 241 -6.92 14.23 4.67
CA TYR A 241 -6.96 15.42 5.54
C TYR A 241 -8.18 16.31 5.32
N ASN A 242 -8.88 16.11 4.20
CA ASN A 242 -10.10 16.83 3.85
C ASN A 242 -11.04 15.88 3.08
N PRO A 243 -11.60 14.87 3.75
CA PRO A 243 -12.16 13.69 3.10
C PRO A 243 -13.40 13.94 2.24
N ASP A 244 -14.08 15.07 2.46
CA ASP A 244 -15.23 15.50 1.66
C ASP A 244 -14.81 16.27 0.40
N GLY A 245 -13.54 16.66 0.29
CA GLY A 245 -13.03 17.51 -0.79
C GLY A 245 -13.76 18.84 -0.86
N PHE A 246 -13.89 19.36 -2.08
CA PHE A 246 -14.77 20.47 -2.41
C PHE A 246 -15.95 19.97 -3.23
N GLU A 247 -17.14 20.50 -2.94
CA GLU A 247 -18.40 20.04 -3.53
C GLU A 247 -18.38 20.09 -5.06
N ASN A 248 -18.79 19.00 -5.69
CA ASN A 248 -18.87 18.87 -7.15
C ASN A 248 -17.53 19.13 -7.86
N ILE A 249 -16.39 18.81 -7.23
CA ILE A 249 -15.06 18.88 -7.84
C ILE A 249 -14.44 17.47 -7.91
N GLY A 250 -14.60 16.81 -9.06
CA GLY A 250 -13.90 15.56 -9.38
C GLY A 250 -12.57 15.78 -10.10
N PRO A 251 -11.81 14.71 -10.44
CA PRO A 251 -10.43 14.81 -10.94
C PRO A 251 -10.25 15.72 -12.16
N LYS A 252 -11.13 15.59 -13.16
CA LYS A 252 -11.08 16.40 -14.38
C LYS A 252 -11.32 17.89 -14.11
N LYS A 253 -12.28 18.21 -13.24
CA LYS A 253 -12.62 19.60 -12.89
C LYS A 253 -11.54 20.22 -12.01
N ALA A 254 -11.01 19.47 -11.04
CA ALA A 254 -9.86 19.90 -10.23
C ALA A 254 -8.67 20.28 -11.12
N TYR A 255 -8.32 19.40 -12.07
CA TYR A 255 -7.26 19.67 -13.04
C TYR A 255 -7.54 20.93 -13.88
N GLN A 256 -8.76 21.08 -14.43
CA GLN A 256 -9.13 22.28 -15.20
C GLN A 256 -9.02 23.58 -14.39
N LEU A 257 -9.46 23.57 -13.13
CA LEU A 257 -9.36 24.73 -12.24
C LEU A 257 -7.90 25.09 -12.00
N ILE A 258 -7.04 24.11 -11.71
CA ILE A 258 -5.61 24.36 -11.49
C ILE A 258 -4.90 24.81 -12.76
N LYS A 259 -5.27 24.30 -13.94
CA LYS A 259 -4.75 24.82 -15.22
C LYS A 259 -5.18 26.25 -15.50
N THR A 260 -6.37 26.65 -15.06
CA THR A 260 -6.93 27.98 -15.31
C THR A 260 -6.37 29.03 -14.34
N TYR A 261 -6.36 28.72 -13.04
CA TYR A 261 -6.03 29.68 -11.98
C TYR A 261 -4.60 29.50 -11.45
N GLY A 262 -3.93 28.39 -11.73
CA GLY A 262 -2.56 28.10 -11.35
C GLY A 262 -2.39 27.49 -9.95
N SER A 263 -3.22 27.87 -8.98
CA SER A 263 -3.20 27.32 -7.62
C SER A 263 -4.58 27.45 -6.95
N ILE A 264 -4.82 26.72 -5.84
CA ILE A 264 -6.11 26.77 -5.12
C ILE A 264 -6.43 28.19 -4.64
N GLU A 265 -5.43 28.91 -4.13
CA GLU A 265 -5.59 30.24 -3.54
C GLU A 265 -6.09 31.28 -4.56
N LYS A 266 -5.85 31.04 -5.84
CA LYS A 266 -6.27 31.90 -6.95
C LYS A 266 -7.66 31.55 -7.51
N ILE A 267 -8.25 30.42 -7.10
CA ILE A 267 -9.58 30.02 -7.54
C ILE A 267 -10.63 30.91 -6.84
N PRO A 268 -11.62 31.47 -7.57
CA PRO A 268 -12.71 32.22 -6.98
C PRO A 268 -13.43 31.40 -5.89
N LYS A 269 -13.52 31.95 -4.67
CA LYS A 269 -14.11 31.27 -3.50
C LYS A 269 -15.53 30.73 -3.74
N VAL A 270 -16.31 31.37 -4.61
CA VAL A 270 -17.66 30.91 -5.00
C VAL A 270 -17.67 29.52 -5.65
N LEU A 271 -16.55 29.12 -6.27
CA LEU A 271 -16.36 27.81 -6.89
C LEU A 271 -15.87 26.75 -5.89
N LEU A 272 -15.33 27.18 -4.75
CA LEU A 272 -14.78 26.34 -3.70
C LEU A 272 -15.77 26.24 -2.54
N LYS A 273 -16.76 25.36 -2.68
CA LYS A 273 -17.73 25.07 -1.63
C LYS A 273 -17.27 23.86 -0.84
N SER A 274 -17.29 23.96 0.48
CA SER A 274 -17.00 22.87 1.39
C SER A 274 -17.90 23.00 2.62
N PRO A 275 -18.43 21.90 3.16
CA PRO A 275 -19.28 21.92 4.36
C PRO A 275 -18.53 22.47 5.59
N ILE A 276 -17.19 22.34 5.61
CA ILE A 276 -16.33 22.76 6.72
C ILE A 276 -15.12 23.52 6.14
N PRO A 277 -14.59 24.56 6.83
CA PRO A 277 -13.36 25.22 6.42
C PRO A 277 -12.20 24.23 6.23
N VAL A 278 -11.54 24.31 5.08
CA VAL A 278 -10.37 23.46 4.75
C VAL A 278 -9.12 24.30 4.86
N ASP A 279 -8.18 23.89 5.71
CA ASP A 279 -6.84 24.51 5.79
C ASP A 279 -5.94 23.97 4.68
N VAL A 280 -6.15 24.51 3.48
CA VAL A 280 -5.41 24.12 2.27
C VAL A 280 -3.91 24.30 2.44
N VAL A 281 -3.47 25.36 3.14
CA VAL A 281 -2.05 25.69 3.29
C VAL A 281 -1.35 24.64 4.13
N SER A 282 -1.92 24.27 5.28
CA SER A 282 -1.35 23.24 6.15
C SER A 282 -1.34 21.87 5.47
N ILE A 283 -2.41 21.48 4.78
CA ILE A 283 -2.48 20.20 4.06
C ILE A 283 -1.44 20.16 2.93
N LYS A 284 -1.33 21.22 2.13
CA LYS A 284 -0.35 21.33 1.05
C LYS A 284 1.07 21.24 1.59
N ASN A 285 1.38 21.98 2.66
CA ASN A 285 2.68 21.92 3.30
C ASN A 285 2.97 20.51 3.84
N TYR A 286 1.98 19.82 4.39
CA TYR A 286 2.13 18.44 4.87
C TYR A 286 2.54 17.48 3.73
N PHE A 287 1.91 17.57 2.56
CA PHE A 287 2.31 16.75 1.40
C PHE A 287 3.69 17.10 0.86
N LEU A 288 4.05 18.39 0.83
CA LEU A 288 5.32 18.84 0.26
C LEU A 288 6.50 18.58 1.21
N ASN A 289 6.27 18.73 2.52
CA ASN A 289 7.26 18.62 3.58
C ASN A 289 6.77 17.67 4.70
N PRO A 290 6.49 16.39 4.40
CA PRO A 290 5.95 15.47 5.40
C PRO A 290 7.00 15.13 6.46
N PRO A 291 6.58 14.82 7.70
CA PRO A 291 7.45 14.22 8.70
C PRO A 291 7.98 12.88 8.18
N VAL A 292 9.31 12.74 8.13
CA VAL A 292 10.00 11.51 7.71
C VAL A 292 11.22 11.28 8.59
N THR A 293 11.56 10.02 8.84
CA THR A 293 12.77 9.63 9.57
C THR A 293 13.91 9.34 8.59
N LYS A 294 15.11 9.78 8.96
CA LYS A 294 16.38 9.38 8.31
C LYS A 294 17.07 8.24 9.06
N ASN A 295 16.57 7.90 10.24
CA ASN A 295 17.11 6.85 11.09
C ASN A 295 16.42 5.53 10.75
N TYR A 296 16.94 4.84 9.73
CA TYR A 296 16.53 3.49 9.34
C TYR A 296 17.73 2.72 8.79
N LYS A 297 17.61 1.39 8.79
CA LYS A 297 18.59 0.49 8.16
C LYS A 297 17.86 -0.54 7.33
N LEU A 298 18.20 -0.63 6.05
CA LEU A 298 17.63 -1.63 5.13
C LEU A 298 18.53 -2.87 5.12
N GLU A 299 18.19 -3.84 5.96
CA GLU A 299 18.95 -5.09 6.10
C GLU A 299 18.01 -6.29 5.99
N TRP A 300 18.23 -7.10 4.95
CA TRP A 300 17.57 -8.39 4.79
C TRP A 300 18.43 -9.46 5.46
N ARG A 301 17.82 -10.23 6.36
CA ARG A 301 18.49 -11.24 7.17
C ARG A 301 18.03 -12.64 6.78
N SER A 302 18.76 -13.65 7.22
CA SER A 302 18.32 -15.04 7.05
C SER A 302 17.00 -15.24 7.79
N PRO A 303 15.99 -15.91 7.20
CA PRO A 303 14.76 -16.24 7.89
C PRO A 303 15.02 -17.11 9.12
N ASP A 304 14.32 -16.83 10.22
CA ASP A 304 14.21 -17.69 11.39
C ASP A 304 13.04 -18.67 11.18
N GLU A 305 13.36 -19.84 10.63
CA GLU A 305 12.38 -20.87 10.30
C GLU A 305 11.57 -21.33 11.52
N LYS A 306 12.18 -21.36 12.72
CA LYS A 306 11.50 -21.78 13.94
C LYS A 306 10.47 -20.75 14.38
N LEU A 307 10.86 -19.48 14.38
CA LEU A 307 9.95 -18.40 14.75
C LEU A 307 8.80 -18.24 13.75
N VAL A 308 9.06 -18.41 12.44
CA VAL A 308 7.98 -18.43 11.44
C VAL A 308 7.02 -19.60 11.68
N ALA A 309 7.54 -20.80 11.95
CA ALA A 309 6.72 -21.97 12.27
C ALA A 309 5.89 -21.76 13.54
N GLU A 310 6.47 -21.16 14.58
CA GLU A 310 5.75 -20.79 15.79
C GLU A 310 4.58 -19.86 15.49
N ILE A 311 4.83 -18.72 14.82
CA ILE A 311 3.80 -17.74 14.51
C ILE A 311 2.71 -18.36 13.63
N LEU A 312 3.06 -18.97 12.50
CA LEU A 312 2.05 -19.39 11.53
C LEU A 312 1.36 -20.71 11.94
N ILE A 313 2.12 -21.72 12.36
CA ILE A 313 1.58 -23.07 12.57
C ILE A 313 1.03 -23.20 13.98
N LYS A 314 1.86 -22.90 14.98
CA LYS A 314 1.50 -23.12 16.39
C LYS A 314 0.53 -22.07 16.89
N ASP A 315 0.78 -20.80 16.59
CA ASP A 315 -0.04 -19.70 17.12
C ASP A 315 -1.30 -19.48 16.27
N HIS A 316 -1.32 -19.84 14.98
CA HIS A 316 -2.42 -19.48 14.05
C HIS A 316 -2.92 -20.61 13.13
N ASP A 317 -2.60 -21.87 13.44
CA ASP A 317 -3.15 -23.07 12.80
C ASP A 317 -2.93 -23.16 11.27
N PHE A 318 -1.86 -22.56 10.74
CA PHE A 318 -1.52 -22.74 9.32
C PHE A 318 -1.05 -24.16 9.05
N SER A 319 -1.35 -24.66 7.84
CA SER A 319 -0.87 -25.96 7.38
C SER A 319 0.65 -26.05 7.43
N GLU A 320 1.17 -26.95 8.28
CA GLU A 320 2.59 -27.18 8.48
C GLU A 320 3.33 -27.50 7.17
N GLU A 321 2.78 -28.39 6.35
CA GLU A 321 3.34 -28.74 5.05
C GLU A 321 3.49 -27.51 4.13
N ARG A 322 2.43 -26.70 4.02
CA ARG A 322 2.42 -25.52 3.15
C ARG A 322 3.40 -24.44 3.65
N VAL A 323 3.49 -24.24 4.96
CA VAL A 323 4.41 -23.28 5.55
C VAL A 323 5.86 -23.72 5.36
N LYS A 324 6.18 -25.00 5.60
CA LYS A 324 7.53 -25.55 5.37
C LYS A 324 7.97 -25.41 3.91
N ASN A 325 7.13 -25.82 2.96
CA ASN A 325 7.44 -25.69 1.53
C ASN A 325 7.67 -24.23 1.11
N ALA A 326 6.92 -23.29 1.68
CA ALA A 326 7.10 -21.87 1.41
C ALA A 326 8.36 -21.29 2.09
N LEU A 327 8.70 -21.74 3.29
CA LEU A 327 9.94 -21.38 3.98
C LEU A 327 11.18 -21.84 3.22
N GLU A 328 11.18 -23.06 2.69
CA GLU A 328 12.29 -23.56 1.86
C GLU A 328 12.53 -22.66 0.64
N ARG A 329 11.44 -22.23 -0.01
CA ARG A 329 11.48 -21.26 -1.11
C ARG A 329 12.04 -19.92 -0.67
N LEU A 330 11.62 -19.40 0.49
CA LEU A 330 12.13 -18.15 1.05
C LEU A 330 13.63 -18.23 1.35
N VAL A 331 14.09 -19.31 2.00
CA VAL A 331 15.49 -19.51 2.36
C VAL A 331 16.35 -19.60 1.09
N LYS A 332 15.89 -20.32 0.07
CA LYS A 332 16.55 -20.39 -1.23
C LYS A 332 16.63 -19.00 -1.88
N ALA A 333 15.50 -18.31 -2.00
CA ALA A 333 15.44 -17.00 -2.63
C ALA A 333 16.25 -15.94 -1.87
N TYR A 334 16.27 -16.00 -0.53
CA TYR A 334 17.15 -15.17 0.30
C TYR A 334 18.62 -15.38 -0.08
N ARG A 335 19.08 -16.63 -0.18
CA ARG A 335 20.47 -16.94 -0.56
C ARG A 335 20.81 -16.47 -1.98
N GLU A 336 19.86 -16.56 -2.92
CA GLU A 336 20.07 -16.22 -4.33
C GLU A 336 19.95 -14.73 -4.65
N HIS A 337 19.17 -13.96 -3.89
CA HIS A 337 18.77 -12.60 -4.26
C HIS A 337 19.00 -11.54 -3.18
N LEU A 338 19.00 -11.90 -1.90
CA LEU A 338 19.06 -10.95 -0.79
C LEU A 338 20.38 -10.99 -0.03
N LYS A 339 20.94 -12.19 0.15
CA LYS A 339 22.27 -12.40 0.72
C LYS A 339 23.26 -11.76 -0.22
N GLY A 340 23.82 -10.62 0.18
CA GLY A 340 24.91 -10.01 -0.56
C GLY A 340 26.02 -11.04 -0.70
N GLU A 341 26.49 -11.27 -1.93
CA GLU A 341 27.90 -11.60 -2.08
C GLU A 341 28.63 -10.51 -1.31
N GLN A 342 29.48 -10.89 -0.35
CA GLN A 342 30.57 -10.01 0.04
C GLN A 342 31.19 -9.57 -1.27
N THR A 343 30.99 -8.31 -1.65
CA THR A 343 31.77 -7.70 -2.71
C THR A 343 33.16 -7.70 -2.11
N GLY A 344 33.91 -8.76 -2.43
CA GLY A 344 35.23 -8.99 -1.90
C GLY A 344 36.04 -7.71 -2.08
N LEU A 345 36.88 -7.44 -1.09
CA LEU A 345 37.93 -6.42 -1.10
C LEU A 345 38.86 -6.44 -2.35
N THR A 346 38.58 -7.25 -3.37
CA THR A 346 39.35 -7.41 -4.60
C THR A 346 39.09 -6.34 -5.66
N LYS A 347 38.16 -5.40 -5.48
CA LYS A 347 37.99 -4.25 -6.42
C LYS A 347 38.82 -3.00 -6.10
N TRP A 348 39.57 -2.98 -5.00
CA TRP A 348 40.35 -1.79 -4.58
C TRP A 348 41.87 -1.96 -4.64
N PHE A 349 42.39 -3.15 -4.91
CA PHE A 349 43.83 -3.36 -5.13
C PHE A 349 44.10 -3.85 -6.55
N THR A 350 44.16 -2.93 -7.51
CA THR A 350 45.03 -3.03 -8.72
C THR A 350 44.90 -1.76 -9.56
N LYS A 351 45.65 -0.73 -9.18
CA LYS A 351 46.35 0.13 -10.15
C LYS A 351 47.75 0.38 -9.59
N LYS A 352 48.72 -0.36 -10.15
CA LYS A 352 50.12 0.08 -10.20
C LYS A 352 50.25 1.06 -11.35
#